data_AF-X0UFK6-F1
#
_entry.id   AF-X0UFK6-F1
#
_cell.length_a   1.000
_cell.length_b   1.000
_cell.length_c   1.000
_cell.angle_alpha   90.00
_cell.angle_beta   90.00
_cell.angle_gamma   90.00
#
_symmetry.space_group_name_H-M   'P 1'
#
loop_
_entity.id
_entity.type
_entity.pdbx_description
1 polymer ?
#
loop_
_entity_poly.entity_id
_entity_poly.type
_entity_poly.pdbx_seq_one_letter_code
_entity_poly.pdbx_strand_id
1 'polypeptide(L)'
;LRHCFRSALPLVWDDALFALPEQRPCYEAAAAYGMRSGVVLPVRGAKGEVGMLLCASTDALAATREHCDRHLAALTLLRDVACEAIAGTRCHAPPDSVPRLSRREVECLRWHAAGKTSWEIG
;
A
#
# COMPACT_ATOMS: atom_id res chain seq x y z
N LEU A 1 2.77 13.84 -3.01
CA LEU A 1 4.23 13.58 -3.15
C LEU A 1 5.11 14.63 -2.47
N ARG A 2 4.97 15.94 -2.75
CA ARG A 2 5.83 17.01 -2.16
C ARG A 2 5.99 16.93 -0.62
N HIS A 3 4.92 16.56 0.09
CA HIS A 3 4.95 16.35 1.55
C HIS A 3 6.00 15.34 1.97
N CYS A 4 6.04 14.16 1.35
CA CYS A 4 6.95 13.07 1.74
C CYS A 4 8.43 13.42 1.56
N PHE A 5 8.75 14.34 0.65
CA PHE A 5 10.12 14.82 0.46
C PHE A 5 10.55 15.84 1.53
N ARG A 6 9.59 16.51 2.19
CA ARG A 6 9.84 17.61 3.12
C ARG A 6 9.56 17.27 4.58
N SER A 7 8.75 16.24 4.83
CA SER A 7 8.32 15.82 6.16
C SER A 7 8.47 14.31 6.33
N ALA A 8 8.71 13.88 7.56
CA ALA A 8 8.66 12.47 7.96
C ALA A 8 7.32 12.10 8.61
N LEU A 9 6.40 13.06 8.78
CA LEU A 9 5.12 12.85 9.42
C LEU A 9 4.13 12.17 8.46
N PRO A 10 3.32 11.22 8.95
CA PRO A 10 2.16 10.73 8.23
C PRO A 10 1.25 11.88 7.76
N LEU A 11 0.63 11.70 6.61
CA LEU A 11 -0.37 12.63 6.08
C LEU A 11 -1.58 11.85 5.58
N VAL A 12 -2.72 12.08 6.23
CA VAL A 12 -4.01 11.65 5.71
C VAL A 12 -4.35 12.52 4.51
N TRP A 13 -4.72 11.91 3.40
CA TRP A 13 -5.00 12.59 2.14
C TRP A 13 -6.43 12.35 1.68
N ASP A 14 -6.95 13.38 1.00
CA ASP A 14 -8.25 13.43 0.36
C ASP A 14 -8.18 14.40 -0.83
N ASP A 15 -9.33 14.68 -1.46
CA ASP A 15 -9.40 15.52 -2.64
C ASP A 15 -8.99 16.98 -2.40
N ALA A 16 -9.09 17.47 -1.16
CA ALA A 16 -8.73 18.84 -0.80
C ALA A 16 -7.21 19.08 -0.88
N LEU A 17 -6.40 18.03 -0.77
CA LEU A 17 -4.95 18.13 -0.98
C LEU A 17 -4.54 18.27 -2.45
N PHE A 18 -5.47 18.05 -3.38
CA PHE A 18 -5.26 18.20 -4.83
C PHE A 18 -6.01 19.44 -5.33
N ALA A 19 -5.70 20.60 -4.71
CA ALA A 19 -6.40 21.86 -4.92
C ALA A 19 -6.01 22.58 -6.21
N LEU A 20 -4.80 22.33 -6.74
CA LEU A 20 -4.34 22.99 -7.97
C LEU A 20 -4.91 22.29 -9.21
N PRO A 21 -5.32 23.02 -10.26
CA PRO A 21 -5.89 22.43 -11.47
C PRO A 21 -4.99 21.34 -12.09
N GLU A 22 -3.68 21.53 -12.08
CA GLU A 22 -2.70 20.55 -12.58
C GLU A 22 -2.62 19.26 -11.76
N GLN A 23 -3.11 19.26 -10.52
CA GLN A 23 -3.14 18.09 -9.63
C GLN A 23 -4.41 17.26 -9.79
N ARG A 24 -5.50 17.87 -10.31
CA ARG A 24 -6.82 17.24 -10.38
C ARG A 24 -6.86 15.98 -11.25
N PRO A 25 -6.22 15.93 -12.44
CA PRO A 25 -6.21 14.72 -13.26
C PRO A 25 -5.58 13.52 -12.54
N CYS A 26 -4.56 13.75 -11.72
CA CYS A 26 -3.89 12.69 -10.94
C CYS A 26 -4.84 12.12 -9.88
N TYR A 27 -5.54 12.98 -9.15
CA TYR A 27 -6.53 12.56 -8.17
C TYR A 27 -7.69 11.80 -8.82
N GLU A 28 -8.25 12.33 -9.92
CA GLU A 28 -9.38 11.72 -10.62
C GLU A 28 -9.02 10.34 -11.18
N ALA A 29 -7.82 10.18 -11.73
CA ALA A 29 -7.32 8.89 -12.19
C ALA A 29 -7.25 7.87 -11.05
N ALA A 30 -6.74 8.25 -9.87
CA ALA A 30 -6.69 7.36 -8.71
C ALA A 30 -8.10 7.05 -8.16
N ALA A 31 -8.96 8.07 -8.06
CA ALA A 31 -10.32 7.96 -7.58
C ALA A 31 -11.20 7.05 -8.46
N ALA A 32 -10.93 6.97 -9.76
CA ALA A 32 -11.60 6.05 -10.68
C ALA A 32 -11.36 4.57 -10.34
N TYR A 33 -10.25 4.25 -9.65
CA TYR A 33 -9.94 2.92 -9.13
C TYR A 33 -10.26 2.78 -7.63
N GLY A 34 -11.06 3.68 -7.06
CA GLY A 34 -11.48 3.64 -5.66
C GLY A 34 -10.48 4.25 -4.66
N MET A 35 -9.32 4.72 -5.12
CA MET A 35 -8.33 5.39 -4.26
C MET A 35 -8.68 6.86 -4.06
N ARG A 36 -9.66 7.14 -3.19
CA ARG A 36 -10.17 8.49 -2.94
C ARG A 36 -9.60 9.15 -1.69
N SER A 37 -9.23 8.35 -0.70
CA SER A 37 -8.63 8.83 0.54
C SER A 37 -7.70 7.78 1.12
N GLY A 38 -6.87 8.17 2.08
CA GLY A 38 -5.97 7.25 2.76
C GLY A 38 -4.91 7.95 3.57
N VAL A 39 -3.83 7.25 3.87
CA VAL A 39 -2.65 7.84 4.52
C VAL A 39 -1.40 7.57 3.70
N VAL A 40 -0.54 8.58 3.62
CA VAL A 40 0.82 8.44 3.12
C VAL A 40 1.79 8.52 4.28
N LEU A 41 2.72 7.57 4.33
CA LEU A 41 3.69 7.39 5.39
C LEU A 41 5.08 7.58 4.77
N PRO A 42 5.72 8.76 4.93
CA PRO A 42 7.02 9.02 4.34
C PRO A 42 8.09 8.09 4.90
N VAL A 43 8.97 7.61 4.02
CA VAL A 43 10.08 6.70 4.34
C VAL A 43 11.40 7.42 4.09
N ARG A 44 12.30 7.36 5.07
CA ARG A 44 13.71 7.75 4.93
C ARG A 44 14.58 6.62 5.41
N GLY A 45 15.33 6.02 4.50
CA GLY A 45 16.27 4.96 4.82
C GLY A 45 17.63 5.51 5.29
N ALA A 46 18.37 4.69 6.03
CA ALA A 46 19.66 5.06 6.60
C ALA A 46 20.74 5.33 5.52
N LYS A 47 20.57 4.84 4.29
CA LYS A 47 21.51 5.07 3.18
C LYS A 47 21.04 6.20 2.26
N GLY A 48 20.10 7.02 2.72
CA GLY A 48 19.54 8.14 1.97
C GLY A 48 18.39 7.75 1.04
N GLU A 49 17.83 6.55 1.19
CA GLU A 49 16.63 6.16 0.47
C GLU A 49 15.47 7.10 0.82
N VAL A 50 14.74 7.57 -0.19
CA VAL A 50 13.53 8.37 0.00
C VAL A 50 12.38 7.69 -0.70
N GLY A 51 11.33 7.43 0.04
CA GLY A 51 10.13 6.76 -0.46
C GLY A 51 8.91 7.07 0.37
N MET A 52 7.88 6.27 0.17
CA MET A 52 6.66 6.34 0.96
C MET A 52 5.93 5.00 0.91
N LEU A 53 5.25 4.67 2.01
CA LEU A 53 4.22 3.65 2.03
C LEU A 53 2.85 4.35 1.91
N LEU A 54 2.02 3.91 0.98
CA LEU A 54 0.68 4.46 0.74
C LEU A 54 -0.36 3.40 1.12
N CYS A 55 -1.28 3.75 2.01
CA CYS A 55 -2.44 2.95 2.33
C CYS A 55 -3.69 3.70 1.86
N ALA A 56 -4.32 3.21 0.79
CA ALA A 56 -5.55 3.77 0.26
C ALA A 56 -6.77 3.08 0.89
N SER A 57 -7.84 3.85 1.06
CA SER A 57 -9.12 3.40 1.57
C SER A 57 -10.21 3.64 0.52
N THR A 58 -11.09 2.66 0.39
CA THR A 58 -12.34 2.75 -0.39
C THR A 58 -13.51 3.25 0.44
N ASP A 59 -13.32 3.43 1.75
CA ASP A 59 -14.36 3.89 2.66
C ASP A 59 -14.64 5.39 2.50
N ALA A 60 -15.73 5.84 3.13
CA ALA A 60 -16.03 7.27 3.24
C ALA A 60 -14.93 7.99 4.03
N LEU A 61 -14.64 9.25 3.65
CA LEU A 61 -13.55 10.04 4.22
C LEU A 61 -13.57 10.11 5.75
N ALA A 62 -14.75 10.26 6.36
CA ALA A 62 -14.89 10.30 7.82
C ALA A 62 -14.41 9.00 8.47
N ALA A 63 -14.82 7.85 7.92
CA ALA A 63 -14.36 6.55 8.37
C ALA A 63 -12.86 6.36 8.11
N THR A 64 -12.35 6.78 6.95
CA THR A 64 -10.91 6.73 6.67
C THR A 64 -10.09 7.51 7.72
N ARG A 65 -10.52 8.73 8.07
CA ARG A 65 -9.86 9.54 9.10
C ARG A 65 -9.89 8.86 10.47
N GLU A 66 -11.06 8.35 10.88
CA GLU A 66 -11.20 7.62 12.14
C GLU A 66 -10.29 6.38 12.21
N HIS A 67 -10.23 5.59 11.14
CA HIS A 67 -9.31 4.44 11.05
C HIS A 67 -7.85 4.88 11.10
N CYS A 68 -7.48 5.93 10.38
CA CYS A 68 -6.13 6.46 10.40
C CYS A 68 -5.74 6.92 11.81
N ASP A 69 -6.59 7.67 12.49
CA ASP A 69 -6.34 8.15 13.85
C ASP A 69 -6.20 7.00 14.84
N ARG A 70 -7.05 5.98 14.74
CA ARG A 70 -7.01 4.79 15.60
C ARG A 70 -5.77 3.93 15.36
N HIS A 71 -5.31 3.81 14.11
CA HIS A 71 -4.28 2.86 13.72
C HIS A 71 -2.94 3.51 13.33
N LEU A 72 -2.78 4.82 13.50
CA LEU A 72 -1.60 5.56 13.00
C LEU A 72 -0.28 4.99 13.54
N ALA A 73 -0.25 4.62 14.82
CA ALA A 73 0.93 4.03 15.46
C ALA A 73 1.30 2.68 14.82
N ALA A 74 0.31 1.81 14.60
CA ALA A 74 0.51 0.51 13.97
C ALA A 74 0.93 0.66 12.50
N LEU A 75 0.33 1.61 11.76
CA LEU A 75 0.72 1.92 10.38
C LEU A 75 2.13 2.49 10.28
N THR A 76 2.55 3.30 11.26
CA THR A 76 3.92 3.83 11.33
C THR A 76 4.93 2.72 11.60
N LEU A 77 4.61 1.80 12.52
CA LEU A 77 5.45 0.61 12.75
C LEU A 77 5.51 -0.28 11.50
N LEU A 78 4.38 -0.51 10.83
CA LEU A 78 4.31 -1.27 9.59
C LEU A 78 5.21 -0.65 8.52
N ARG A 79 5.19 0.68 8.36
CA ARG A 79 6.10 1.39 7.46
C ARG A 79 7.55 1.01 7.76
N ASP A 80 8.00 1.15 9.00
CA ASP A 80 9.41 0.93 9.35
C ASP A 80 9.82 -0.53 9.13
N VAL A 81 8.98 -1.48 9.56
CA VAL A 81 9.22 -2.92 9.36
C VAL A 81 9.23 -3.28 7.87
N ALA A 82 8.28 -2.78 7.08
CA ALA A 82 8.21 -3.05 5.65
C ALA A 82 9.43 -2.49 4.91
N CYS A 83 9.87 -1.29 5.28
CA CYS A 83 11.05 -0.67 4.66
C CYS A 83 12.32 -1.47 4.95
N GLU A 84 12.53 -1.91 6.18
CA GLU A 84 13.68 -2.74 6.54
C GLU A 84 13.64 -4.09 5.81
N ALA A 85 12.49 -4.75 5.77
CA ALA A 85 12.32 -6.03 5.07
C ALA A 85 12.61 -5.91 3.56
N ILE A 86 12.15 -4.83 2.92
CA ILE A 86 12.35 -4.62 1.49
C ILE A 86 13.79 -4.23 1.18
N ALA A 87 14.48 -3.49 2.06
CA ALA A 87 15.86 -3.04 1.83
C ALA A 87 16.86 -4.18 1.59
N GLY A 88 16.60 -5.37 2.17
CA GLY A 88 17.41 -6.58 1.95
C GLY A 88 16.95 -7.44 0.77
N THR A 89 15.82 -7.12 0.14
CA THR A 89 15.21 -7.98 -0.88
C THR A 89 15.64 -7.54 -2.29
N ARG A 90 16.09 -8.47 -3.12
CA ARG A 90 16.25 -8.20 -4.56
C ARG A 90 14.86 -8.16 -5.19
N CYS A 91 14.32 -6.96 -5.41
CA CYS A 91 13.02 -6.78 -6.08
C CYS A 91 12.98 -7.29 -7.54
N HIS A 92 14.10 -7.79 -8.06
CA HIS A 92 14.19 -8.37 -9.40
C HIS A 92 14.51 -9.86 -9.24
N ALA A 93 13.46 -10.67 -9.27
CA ALA A 93 13.61 -12.10 -9.49
C ALA A 93 13.85 -12.32 -11.00
N PRO A 94 14.81 -13.18 -11.39
CA PRO A 94 15.03 -13.46 -12.80
C PRO A 94 13.74 -14.02 -13.45
N PRO A 95 13.48 -13.79 -14.75
CA PRO A 95 12.24 -14.24 -15.40
C PRO A 95 11.92 -15.73 -15.19
N ASP A 96 12.96 -16.56 -15.05
CA ASP A 96 12.86 -18.01 -14.84
C ASP A 96 12.60 -18.43 -13.39
N SER A 97 12.45 -17.48 -12.45
CA SER A 97 12.23 -17.78 -11.03
C SER A 97 10.77 -18.11 -10.70
N VAL A 98 9.85 -18.02 -11.66
CA VAL A 98 8.44 -18.33 -11.42
C VAL A 98 8.26 -19.85 -11.44
N PRO A 99 7.86 -20.48 -10.32
CA PRO A 99 7.69 -21.93 -10.28
C PRO A 99 6.55 -22.37 -11.21
N ARG A 100 6.76 -23.49 -11.91
CA ARG A 100 5.70 -24.14 -12.70
C ARG A 100 4.78 -24.91 -11.76
N LEU A 101 3.52 -24.51 -11.71
CA LEU A 101 2.50 -25.14 -10.89
C LEU A 101 1.72 -26.19 -11.70
N SER A 102 1.46 -27.33 -11.08
CA SER A 102 0.49 -28.31 -11.58
C SER A 102 -0.93 -27.75 -11.56
N ARG A 103 -1.83 -28.40 -12.29
CA ARG A 103 -3.26 -28.02 -12.31
C ARG A 103 -3.88 -28.00 -10.90
N ARG A 104 -3.51 -28.96 -10.05
CA ARG A 104 -4.01 -29.07 -8.68
C ARG A 104 -3.47 -27.95 -7.79
N GLU A 105 -2.18 -27.61 -7.90
CA GLU A 105 -1.60 -26.50 -7.13
C GLU A 105 -2.23 -25.16 -7.48
N VAL A 106 -2.49 -24.90 -8.77
CA VAL A 106 -3.22 -23.69 -9.20
C VAL A 106 -4.63 -23.66 -8.60
N GLU A 107 -5.34 -24.78 -8.58
CA GLU A 107 -6.66 -24.89 -7.97
C GLU A 107 -6.60 -24.62 -6.46
N CYS A 108 -5.67 -25.25 -5.73
CA CYS A 108 -5.48 -25.02 -4.31
C CYS A 108 -5.18 -23.55 -3.99
N LEU A 109 -4.30 -22.90 -4.78
CA LEU A 109 -3.97 -21.49 -4.59
C LEU A 109 -5.15 -20.56 -4.88
N ARG A 110 -5.98 -20.88 -5.89
CA ARG A 110 -7.21 -20.12 -6.16
C ARG A 110 -8.19 -20.18 -4.99
N TRP A 111 -8.39 -21.35 -4.40
CA TRP A 111 -9.28 -21.49 -3.25
C TRP A 111 -8.70 -20.83 -1.99
N HIS A 112 -7.39 -20.96 -1.74
CA HIS A 112 -6.74 -20.22 -0.64
C HIS A 112 -6.85 -18.71 -0.83
N ALA A 113 -6.65 -18.20 -2.05
CA ALA A 113 -6.82 -16.77 -2.35
C ALA A 113 -8.27 -16.29 -2.15
N ALA A 114 -9.26 -17.17 -2.32
CA ALA A 114 -10.66 -16.92 -1.99
C ALA A 114 -10.99 -17.10 -0.49
N GLY A 115 -9.99 -17.38 0.35
CA GLY A 115 -10.15 -17.51 1.80
C GLY A 115 -10.58 -18.90 2.29
N LYS A 116 -10.50 -19.95 1.45
CA LYS A 116 -10.80 -21.32 1.87
C LYS A 116 -9.68 -21.91 2.71
N THR A 117 -10.07 -22.64 3.76
CA THR A 117 -9.16 -23.39 4.60
C THR A 117 -8.67 -24.65 3.89
N SER A 118 -7.52 -25.18 4.30
CA SER A 118 -6.98 -26.41 3.70
C SER A 118 -7.95 -27.60 3.83
N TRP A 119 -8.74 -27.66 4.90
CA TRP A 119 -9.78 -28.67 5.10
C TRP A 119 -10.92 -28.57 4.07
N GLU A 120 -11.35 -27.36 3.72
CA GLU A 120 -12.40 -27.14 2.70
C GLU A 120 -11.90 -27.43 1.28
N ILE A 121 -10.58 -27.41 1.06
CA ILE A 121 -9.96 -27.61 -0.26
C ILE A 121 -9.73 -29.10 -0.55
N GLY A 122 -9.58 -29.92 0.50
CA GLY A 122 -9.37 -31.37 0.41
C GLY A 122 -7.91 -31.79 0.38
#